data_AF-A0A1H2LD24-F1
#
_entry.id   AF-A0A1H2LD24-F1
#
_cell.length_a   1.000
_cell.length_b   1.000
_cell.length_c   1.000
_cell.angle_alpha   90.00
_cell.angle_beta   90.00
_cell.angle_gamma   90.00
#
_symmetry.space_group_name_H-M   'P 1'
#
loop_
_entity.id
_entity.type
_entity.pdbx_description
1 polymer ?
#
loop_
_entity_poly.entity_id
_entity_poly.type
_entity_poly.pdbx_seq_one_letter_code
_entity_poly.pdbx_strand_id
1 'polypeptide(L)'
;MTKDVIPVDVLIKMYSQPRMDTYLQEFHQNKAEALKLYERNRKLTLVYLDLVGSVEIIVQNQIDYALIDWYSKKYAGRDWLDDKRLLTQKAQRDIEKARGRLKQHGKPVTHDNVLAQLTFGFWRYLLTKRYYTQLWVPAIHRAFSYGNLDLKKRRQEVEKIMKHLHAIRNRAAHLEPVFHENDAQVLHEVQQIMSWIEPQVLPLVDEWIKRLGESMQ
;
A
#
# COMPACT_ATOMS: atom_id res chain seq x y z
N MET A 1 6.37 31.41 -31.57
CA MET A 1 5.51 31.60 -30.38
C MET A 1 6.30 31.16 -29.17
N THR A 2 6.87 32.11 -28.43
CA THR A 2 7.47 31.89 -27.12
C THR A 2 6.37 31.38 -26.19
N LYS A 3 6.49 30.16 -25.67
CA LYS A 3 5.65 29.73 -24.54
C LYS A 3 6.00 30.67 -23.38
N ASP A 4 5.05 31.50 -22.95
CA ASP A 4 5.23 32.30 -21.75
C ASP A 4 5.53 31.34 -20.58
N VAL A 5 6.78 31.35 -20.14
CA VAL A 5 7.22 30.55 -19.00
C VAL A 5 6.72 31.27 -17.75
N ILE A 6 5.82 30.62 -17.00
CA ILE A 6 5.31 31.15 -15.75
C ILE A 6 6.50 31.35 -14.78
N PRO A 7 6.68 32.56 -14.19
CA PRO A 7 7.77 32.79 -13.25
C PRO A 7 7.72 31.83 -12.05
N VAL A 8 8.88 31.35 -11.59
CA VAL A 8 9.01 30.40 -10.46
C VAL A 8 8.31 30.91 -9.19
N ASP A 9 8.38 32.21 -8.92
CA ASP A 9 7.71 32.84 -7.78
C ASP A 9 6.18 32.71 -7.82
N VAL A 10 5.60 32.79 -9.02
CA VAL A 10 4.16 32.60 -9.23
C VAL A 10 3.79 31.15 -8.98
N LEU A 11 4.58 30.18 -9.47
CA LEU A 11 4.35 28.76 -9.24
C LEU A 11 4.44 28.38 -7.76
N ILE A 12 5.46 28.84 -7.04
CA ILE A 12 5.62 28.59 -5.59
C ILE A 12 4.41 29.12 -4.81
N LYS A 13 3.94 30.33 -5.14
CA LYS A 13 2.76 30.92 -4.50
C LYS A 13 1.50 30.07 -4.74
N MET A 14 1.32 29.51 -5.94
CA MET A 14 0.16 28.67 -6.27
C MET A 14 0.15 27.32 -5.54
N TYR A 15 1.32 26.72 -5.28
CA TYR A 15 1.41 25.46 -4.54
C TYR A 15 1.33 25.61 -3.01
N SER A 16 1.21 26.85 -2.52
CA SER A 16 1.23 27.28 -1.11
C SER A 16 2.60 27.16 -0.43
N GLN A 17 2.95 28.20 0.32
CA GLN A 17 4.23 28.31 1.02
C GLN A 17 4.54 27.10 1.93
N PRO A 18 3.60 26.60 2.77
CA PRO A 18 3.89 25.47 3.67
C PRO A 18 4.25 24.17 2.94
N ARG A 19 3.73 23.95 1.72
CA ARG A 19 4.08 22.77 0.92
C ARG A 19 5.46 22.90 0.28
N MET A 20 5.86 24.12 -0.07
CA MET A 20 7.15 24.40 -0.68
C MET A 20 8.28 24.53 0.35
N ASP A 21 7.97 24.81 1.61
CA ASP A 21 8.97 25.03 2.67
C ASP A 21 9.94 23.86 2.83
N THR A 22 9.46 22.61 2.79
CA THR A 22 10.34 21.43 2.86
C THR A 22 11.34 21.40 1.70
N TYR A 23 10.93 21.77 0.49
CA TYR A 23 11.82 21.77 -0.69
C TYR A 23 12.76 22.98 -0.70
N LEU A 24 12.30 24.13 -0.21
CA LEU A 24 13.10 25.34 -0.10
C LEU A 24 14.20 25.19 0.96
N GLN A 25 13.91 24.50 2.06
CA GLN A 25 14.90 24.20 3.10
C GLN A 25 16.04 23.33 2.57
N GLU A 26 15.75 22.34 1.73
CA GLU A 26 16.77 21.43 1.18
C GLU A 26 17.79 22.13 0.25
N PHE A 27 17.40 23.25 -0.37
CA PHE A 27 18.28 23.99 -1.29
C PHE A 27 18.61 25.41 -0.80
N HIS A 28 18.64 25.64 0.51
CA HIS A 28 19.01 26.94 1.09
C HIS A 28 18.26 28.13 0.44
N GLN A 29 16.95 27.98 0.23
CA GLN A 29 16.05 28.96 -0.40
C GLN A 29 16.26 29.19 -1.91
N ASN A 30 17.01 28.33 -2.60
CA ASN A 30 17.04 28.34 -4.06
C ASN A 30 15.73 27.83 -4.65
N LYS A 31 14.89 28.78 -5.08
CA LYS A 31 13.54 28.54 -5.59
C LYS A 31 13.50 27.66 -6.85
N ALA A 32 14.48 27.80 -7.74
CA ALA A 32 14.51 27.03 -8.98
C ALA A 32 14.80 25.55 -8.70
N GLU A 33 15.77 25.26 -7.84
CA GLU A 33 16.10 23.88 -7.45
C GLU A 33 15.00 23.25 -6.57
N ALA A 34 14.40 24.02 -5.68
CA ALA A 34 13.24 23.57 -4.90
C ALA A 34 12.06 23.17 -5.78
N LEU A 35 11.76 23.94 -6.84
CA LEU A 35 10.71 23.60 -7.79
C LEU A 35 11.05 22.33 -8.59
N LYS A 36 12.29 22.17 -9.05
CA LYS A 36 12.74 20.94 -9.72
C LYS A 36 12.59 19.70 -8.82
N LEU A 37 12.98 19.80 -7.55
CA LEU A 37 12.81 18.70 -6.59
C LEU A 37 11.33 18.42 -6.31
N TYR A 38 10.50 19.45 -6.21
CA TYR A 38 9.06 19.28 -6.09
C TYR A 38 8.48 18.50 -7.28
N GLU A 39 8.82 18.89 -8.52
CA GLU A 39 8.38 18.20 -9.73
C GLU A 39 8.86 16.74 -9.76
N ARG A 40 10.13 16.50 -9.43
CA ARG A 40 10.68 15.15 -9.30
C ARG A 40 9.94 14.34 -8.23
N ASN A 41 9.66 14.94 -7.08
CA ASN A 41 8.91 14.29 -6.00
C ASN A 41 7.49 13.93 -6.44
N ARG A 42 6.81 14.76 -7.25
CA ARG A 42 5.49 14.41 -7.79
C ARG A 42 5.56 13.22 -8.74
N LYS A 43 6.58 13.15 -9.60
CA LYS A 43 6.80 11.97 -10.46
C LYS A 43 6.98 10.71 -9.59
N LEU A 44 7.85 10.77 -8.58
CA LEU A 44 8.09 9.65 -7.66
C LEU A 44 6.84 9.27 -6.85
N THR A 45 6.02 10.26 -6.45
CA THR A 45 4.74 10.03 -5.77
C THR A 45 3.80 9.17 -6.61
N LEU A 46 3.68 9.47 -7.91
CA LEU A 46 2.85 8.67 -8.82
C LEU A 46 3.39 7.25 -9.00
N VAL A 47 4.72 7.12 -9.10
CA VAL A 47 5.40 5.82 -9.19
C VAL A 47 5.11 4.95 -7.98
N TYR A 48 5.24 5.50 -6.77
CA TYR A 48 4.94 4.75 -5.54
C TYR A 48 3.46 4.43 -5.39
N LEU A 49 2.55 5.30 -5.82
CA LEU A 49 1.12 5.02 -5.79
C LEU A 49 0.77 3.82 -6.68
N ASP A 50 1.33 3.75 -7.88
CA ASP A 50 1.09 2.66 -8.83
C ASP A 50 1.70 1.34 -8.34
N LEU A 51 2.99 1.36 -7.99
CA LEU A 51 3.73 0.18 -7.56
C LEU A 51 3.16 -0.41 -6.27
N VAL A 52 3.03 0.42 -5.23
CA VAL A 52 2.57 -0.04 -3.91
C VAL A 52 1.07 -0.32 -3.93
N GLY A 53 0.29 0.40 -4.74
CA GLY A 53 -1.14 0.12 -4.94
C GLY A 53 -1.38 -1.25 -5.58
N SER A 54 -0.55 -1.65 -6.54
CA SER A 54 -0.63 -2.97 -7.15
C SER A 54 -0.30 -4.08 -6.16
N VAL A 55 0.77 -3.90 -5.37
CA VAL A 55 1.13 -4.83 -4.28
C VAL A 55 0.03 -4.90 -3.23
N GLU A 56 -0.56 -3.77 -2.86
CA GLU A 56 -1.69 -3.69 -1.93
C GLU A 56 -2.81 -4.62 -2.42
N ILE A 57 -3.33 -4.44 -3.63
CA ILE A 57 -4.44 -5.25 -4.17
C ILE A 57 -4.09 -6.74 -4.18
N ILE A 58 -2.88 -7.10 -4.63
CA ILE A 58 -2.48 -8.50 -4.72
C ILE A 58 -2.40 -9.13 -3.33
N VAL A 59 -1.74 -8.48 -2.37
CA VAL A 59 -1.64 -9.01 -1.00
C VAL A 59 -3.02 -9.14 -0.37
N GLN A 60 -3.92 -8.19 -0.58
CA GLN A 60 -5.30 -8.26 -0.07
C GLN A 60 -6.01 -9.52 -0.56
N ASN A 61 -6.01 -9.74 -1.87
CA ASN A 61 -6.65 -10.90 -2.48
C ASN A 61 -6.04 -12.21 -1.98
N GLN A 62 -4.72 -12.29 -1.85
CA GLN A 62 -4.06 -13.52 -1.40
C GLN A 62 -4.32 -13.83 0.08
N ILE A 63 -4.36 -12.81 0.93
CA ILE A 63 -4.78 -12.97 2.33
C ILE A 63 -6.23 -13.43 2.39
N ASP A 64 -7.11 -12.82 1.60
CA ASP A 64 -8.52 -13.18 1.56
C ASP A 64 -8.76 -14.62 1.10
N TYR A 65 -8.14 -15.04 -0.01
CA TYR A 65 -8.22 -16.43 -0.49
C TYR A 65 -7.77 -17.44 0.56
N ALA A 66 -6.67 -17.15 1.27
CA ALA A 66 -6.21 -18.01 2.37
C ALA A 66 -7.23 -18.08 3.53
N LEU A 67 -7.88 -16.96 3.85
CA LEU A 67 -8.92 -16.90 4.88
C LEU A 67 -10.19 -17.63 4.45
N ILE A 68 -10.67 -17.45 3.21
CA ILE A 68 -11.82 -18.16 2.67
C ILE A 68 -11.59 -19.67 2.66
N ASP A 69 -10.44 -20.13 2.15
CA ASP A 69 -10.10 -21.57 2.11
C ASP A 69 -10.12 -22.20 3.51
N TRP A 70 -9.53 -21.53 4.49
CA TRP A 70 -9.51 -22.02 5.86
C TRP A 70 -10.87 -21.93 6.55
N TYR A 71 -11.55 -20.79 6.43
CA TYR A 71 -12.77 -20.49 7.17
C TYR A 71 -13.95 -21.33 6.68
N SER A 72 -14.12 -21.47 5.36
CA SER A 72 -15.20 -22.25 4.74
C SER A 72 -15.16 -23.73 5.13
N LYS A 73 -13.97 -24.31 5.29
CA LYS A 73 -13.77 -25.70 5.77
C LYS A 73 -14.28 -25.92 7.20
N LYS A 74 -14.26 -24.87 8.02
CA LYS A 74 -14.67 -24.95 9.43
C LYS A 74 -16.11 -24.46 9.67
N TYR A 75 -16.57 -23.50 8.87
CA TYR A 75 -17.84 -22.82 9.03
C TYR A 75 -18.54 -22.66 7.69
N ALA A 76 -19.14 -23.74 7.19
CA ALA A 76 -19.83 -23.76 5.91
C ALA A 76 -20.93 -22.68 5.82
N GLY A 77 -21.00 -22.00 4.67
CA GLY A 77 -22.01 -20.97 4.38
C GLY A 77 -21.85 -19.67 5.17
N ARG A 78 -20.70 -19.44 5.81
CA ARG A 78 -20.41 -18.20 6.56
C ARG A 78 -19.22 -17.46 5.96
N ASP A 79 -19.25 -16.15 6.09
CA ASP A 79 -18.18 -15.24 5.70
C ASP A 79 -17.30 -14.90 6.91
N TRP A 80 -15.98 -14.93 6.73
CA TRP A 80 -15.04 -14.58 7.79
C TRP A 80 -15.12 -13.10 8.20
N LEU A 81 -15.58 -12.22 7.29
CA LEU A 81 -15.84 -10.81 7.57
C LEU A 81 -16.96 -10.60 8.60
N ASP A 82 -17.86 -11.58 8.74
CA ASP A 82 -19.00 -11.53 9.67
C ASP A 82 -18.71 -12.14 11.04
N ASP A 83 -17.59 -12.86 11.21
CA ASP A 83 -17.27 -13.52 12.47
C ASP A 83 -16.67 -12.58 13.51
N LYS A 84 -17.53 -12.03 14.37
CA LYS A 84 -17.12 -11.14 15.47
C LYS A 84 -16.19 -11.80 16.50
N ARG A 85 -16.09 -13.14 16.52
CA ARG A 85 -15.14 -13.84 17.39
C ARG A 85 -13.74 -13.86 16.81
N LEU A 86 -13.63 -13.76 15.47
CA LEU A 86 -12.38 -13.84 14.73
C LEU A 86 -11.62 -12.51 14.72
N LEU A 87 -12.36 -11.39 14.65
CA LEU A 87 -11.81 -10.07 14.45
C LEU A 87 -11.92 -9.22 15.72
N THR A 88 -10.94 -8.36 15.95
CA THR A 88 -11.01 -7.39 17.04
C THR A 88 -12.07 -6.33 16.76
N GLN A 89 -12.54 -5.63 17.79
CA GLN A 89 -13.51 -4.52 17.63
C GLN A 89 -13.02 -3.44 16.64
N LYS A 90 -11.71 -3.19 16.56
CA LYS A 90 -11.16 -2.26 15.57
C LYS A 90 -11.41 -2.74 14.15
N ALA A 91 -11.05 -3.99 13.85
CA ALA A 91 -11.24 -4.57 12.52
C ALA A 91 -12.73 -4.66 12.15
N GLN A 92 -13.58 -5.03 13.10
CA GLN A 92 -15.04 -5.02 12.92
C GLN A 92 -15.56 -3.62 12.57
N ARG A 93 -15.10 -2.57 13.25
CA ARG A 93 -15.49 -1.19 12.93
C ARG A 93 -15.02 -0.75 11.54
N ASP A 94 -13.86 -1.19 11.09
CA ASP A 94 -13.36 -0.87 9.75
C ASP A 94 -14.24 -1.55 8.67
N ILE A 95 -14.68 -2.79 8.90
CA ILE A 95 -15.65 -3.51 8.03
C ILE A 95 -17.02 -2.82 8.02
N GLU A 96 -17.56 -2.44 9.18
CA GLU A 96 -18.85 -1.76 9.24
C GLU A 96 -18.82 -0.38 8.56
N LYS A 97 -17.69 0.34 8.64
CA LYS A 97 -17.48 1.56 7.85
C LYS A 97 -17.48 1.30 6.34
N ALA A 98 -16.80 0.24 5.90
CA ALA A 98 -16.80 -0.17 4.49
C ALA A 98 -18.23 -0.48 4.00
N ARG A 99 -19.00 -1.26 4.77
CA ARG A 99 -20.42 -1.54 4.49
C ARG A 99 -21.27 -0.27 4.45
N GLY A 100 -21.05 0.64 5.40
CA GLY A 100 -21.73 1.94 5.44
C GLY A 100 -21.51 2.77 4.18
N ARG A 101 -20.26 2.85 3.69
CA ARG A 101 -19.91 3.56 2.45
C ARG A 101 -20.59 2.96 1.22
N LEU A 102 -20.64 1.63 1.12
CA LEU A 102 -21.33 0.95 0.03
C LEU A 102 -22.82 1.31 0.01
N LYS A 103 -23.48 1.26 1.17
CA LYS A 103 -24.89 1.64 1.31
C LYS A 103 -25.12 3.10 0.95
N GLN A 104 -24.28 4.01 1.43
CA GLN A 104 -24.36 5.45 1.09
C GLN A 104 -24.24 5.71 -0.41
N HIS A 105 -23.43 4.91 -1.12
CA HIS A 105 -23.26 5.03 -2.56
C HIS A 105 -24.21 4.14 -3.37
N GLY A 106 -25.21 3.50 -2.75
CA GLY A 106 -26.17 2.62 -3.43
C GLY A 106 -25.55 1.37 -4.04
N LYS A 107 -24.36 0.95 -3.59
CA LYS A 107 -23.66 -0.24 -4.09
C LYS A 107 -24.06 -1.50 -3.31
N PRO A 108 -24.13 -2.68 -3.96
CA PRO A 108 -24.37 -3.94 -3.28
C PRO A 108 -23.34 -4.23 -2.18
N VAL A 109 -23.79 -4.71 -1.02
CA VAL A 109 -22.91 -5.10 0.10
C VAL A 109 -22.53 -6.58 -0.04
N THR A 110 -21.72 -6.88 -1.04
CA THR A 110 -21.12 -8.21 -1.26
C THR A 110 -19.76 -8.31 -0.59
N HIS A 111 -19.24 -9.53 -0.43
CA HIS A 111 -17.90 -9.79 0.10
C HIS A 111 -16.83 -8.95 -0.62
N ASP A 112 -16.71 -9.12 -1.94
CA ASP A 112 -15.73 -8.44 -2.79
C ASP A 112 -15.86 -6.91 -2.72
N ASN A 113 -17.10 -6.40 -2.69
CA ASN A 113 -17.32 -4.96 -2.57
C ASN A 113 -16.88 -4.43 -1.21
N VAL A 114 -17.05 -5.21 -0.13
CA VAL A 114 -16.56 -4.84 1.20
C VAL A 114 -15.03 -4.90 1.21
N LEU A 115 -14.40 -5.93 0.64
CA LEU A 115 -12.94 -6.03 0.52
C LEU A 115 -12.35 -4.80 -0.17
N ALA A 116 -12.91 -4.42 -1.32
CA ALA A 116 -12.45 -3.28 -2.11
C ALA A 116 -12.58 -1.92 -1.38
N GLN A 117 -13.35 -1.85 -0.29
CA GLN A 117 -13.51 -0.65 0.54
C GLN A 117 -12.59 -0.66 1.77
N LEU A 118 -11.96 -1.79 2.09
CA LEU A 118 -10.99 -1.89 3.18
C LEU A 118 -9.67 -1.28 2.72
N THR A 119 -9.04 -0.51 3.62
CA THR A 119 -7.80 0.18 3.31
C THR A 119 -6.60 -0.73 3.52
N PHE A 120 -5.45 -0.43 2.90
CA PHE A 120 -4.16 -1.03 3.24
C PHE A 120 -3.98 -1.22 4.76
N GLY A 121 -4.30 -0.19 5.54
CA GLY A 121 -4.15 -0.20 6.98
C GLY A 121 -4.92 -1.31 7.72
N PHE A 122 -6.05 -1.77 7.17
CA PHE A 122 -6.78 -2.93 7.68
C PHE A 122 -5.97 -4.22 7.49
N TRP A 123 -5.50 -4.47 6.28
CA TRP A 123 -4.74 -5.67 5.91
C TRP A 123 -3.40 -5.75 6.64
N ARG A 124 -2.68 -4.63 6.70
CA ARG A 124 -1.45 -4.51 7.52
C ARG A 124 -1.71 -4.75 9.00
N TYR A 125 -2.91 -4.44 9.50
CA TYR A 125 -3.28 -4.72 10.88
C TYR A 125 -3.55 -6.22 11.14
N LEU A 126 -4.10 -6.95 10.15
CA LEU A 126 -4.27 -8.41 10.24
C LEU A 126 -2.94 -9.18 10.33
N LEU A 127 -1.85 -8.59 9.85
CA LEU A 127 -0.51 -9.18 9.88
C LEU A 127 0.20 -9.02 11.23
N THR A 128 -0.35 -8.25 12.17
CA THR A 128 0.28 -7.96 13.46
C THR A 128 0.34 -9.17 14.38
N LYS A 129 1.23 -9.13 15.38
CA LYS A 129 1.36 -10.19 16.39
C LYS A 129 0.04 -10.53 17.07
N ARG A 130 -0.88 -9.57 17.16
CA ARG A 130 -2.21 -9.74 17.76
C ARG A 130 -3.02 -10.86 17.09
N TYR A 131 -2.86 -11.05 15.78
CA TYR A 131 -3.58 -12.08 15.01
C TYR A 131 -2.73 -13.31 14.71
N TYR A 132 -1.58 -13.47 15.38
CA TYR A 132 -0.66 -14.57 15.09
C TYR A 132 -1.34 -15.95 15.22
N THR A 133 -1.92 -16.24 16.38
CA THR A 133 -2.58 -17.54 16.62
C THR A 133 -3.96 -17.64 15.97
N GLN A 134 -4.63 -16.50 15.77
CA GLN A 134 -6.03 -16.46 15.35
C GLN A 134 -6.22 -16.47 13.84
N LEU A 135 -5.34 -15.82 13.07
CA LEU A 135 -5.43 -15.71 11.61
C LEU A 135 -4.16 -16.20 10.92
N TRP A 136 -2.98 -15.86 11.43
CA TRP A 136 -1.73 -16.16 10.74
C TRP A 136 -1.40 -17.65 10.71
N VAL A 137 -1.30 -18.29 11.87
CA VAL A 137 -1.00 -19.72 11.99
C VAL A 137 -2.05 -20.59 11.29
N PRO A 138 -3.36 -20.30 11.37
CA PRO A 138 -4.35 -21.16 10.71
C PRO A 138 -4.47 -20.93 9.19
N ALA A 139 -4.21 -19.71 8.70
CA ALA A 139 -4.58 -19.31 7.34
C ALA A 139 -3.55 -18.38 6.65
N ILE A 140 -3.35 -17.16 7.16
CA ILE A 140 -2.70 -16.07 6.41
C ILE A 140 -1.27 -16.42 5.96
N HIS A 141 -0.54 -17.27 6.70
CA HIS A 141 0.80 -17.67 6.27
C HIS A 141 0.85 -18.32 4.88
N ARG A 142 -0.28 -18.86 4.39
CA ARG A 142 -0.41 -19.55 3.10
C ARG A 142 -0.41 -18.57 1.93
N ALA A 143 -0.84 -17.32 2.17
CA ALA A 143 -0.70 -16.24 1.20
C ALA A 143 0.78 -15.93 0.88
N PHE A 144 1.71 -16.34 1.75
CA PHE A 144 3.15 -16.10 1.62
C PHE A 144 3.93 -17.42 1.66
N SER A 145 3.45 -18.44 0.92
CA SER A 145 3.93 -19.82 1.05
C SER A 145 5.42 -20.01 0.75
N TYR A 146 5.98 -19.17 -0.12
CA TYR A 146 7.38 -19.23 -0.56
C TYR A 146 8.33 -18.40 0.33
N GLY A 147 7.83 -17.79 1.40
CA GLY A 147 8.64 -17.11 2.40
C GLY A 147 9.31 -18.06 3.40
N ASN A 148 9.91 -17.49 4.44
CA ASN A 148 10.64 -18.20 5.50
C ASN A 148 9.86 -19.41 6.06
N LEU A 149 10.49 -20.57 6.23
CA LEU A 149 9.81 -21.78 6.74
C LEU A 149 9.30 -21.64 8.18
N ASP A 150 9.95 -20.80 8.99
CA ASP A 150 9.48 -20.46 10.33
C ASP A 150 8.32 -19.46 10.24
N LEU A 151 7.11 -19.91 10.60
CA LEU A 151 5.89 -19.10 10.53
C LEU A 151 5.97 -17.79 11.32
N LYS A 152 6.69 -17.78 12.45
CA LYS A 152 6.84 -16.57 13.28
C LYS A 152 7.76 -15.57 12.60
N LYS A 153 8.88 -16.03 12.05
CA LYS A 153 9.83 -15.19 11.30
C LYS A 153 9.17 -14.65 10.03
N ARG A 154 8.54 -15.52 9.23
CA ARG A 154 7.78 -15.13 8.03
C ARG A 154 6.78 -14.02 8.31
N ARG A 155 6.01 -14.13 9.39
CA ARG A 155 5.06 -13.08 9.81
C ARG A 155 5.75 -11.76 10.14
N GLN A 156 6.86 -11.80 10.86
CA GLN A 156 7.63 -10.61 11.24
C GLN A 156 8.19 -9.90 10.01
N GLU A 157 8.73 -10.67 9.07
CA GLU A 157 9.26 -10.17 7.80
C GLU A 157 8.16 -9.53 6.94
N VAL A 158 7.04 -10.25 6.74
CA VAL A 158 5.87 -9.74 6.02
C VAL A 158 5.28 -8.49 6.67
N GLU A 159 5.09 -8.48 8.00
CA GLU A 159 4.60 -7.29 8.71
C GLU A 159 5.54 -6.09 8.54
N LYS A 160 6.86 -6.32 8.61
CA LYS A 160 7.87 -5.26 8.47
C LYS A 160 7.76 -4.60 7.08
N ILE A 161 7.77 -5.41 6.02
CA ILE A 161 7.65 -4.93 4.64
C ILE A 161 6.32 -4.19 4.45
N MET A 162 5.21 -4.82 4.81
CA MET A 162 3.89 -4.23 4.63
C MET A 162 3.69 -2.94 5.44
N LYS A 163 4.37 -2.79 6.59
CA LYS A 163 4.37 -1.54 7.36
C LYS A 163 5.13 -0.42 6.64
N HIS A 164 6.27 -0.73 6.02
CA HIS A 164 7.07 0.25 5.29
C HIS A 164 6.34 0.70 4.02
N LEU A 165 5.88 -0.25 3.19
CA LEU A 165 5.10 0.04 1.98
C LEU A 165 3.82 0.85 2.29
N HIS A 166 3.10 0.49 3.36
CA HIS A 166 1.94 1.27 3.83
C HIS A 166 2.29 2.73 4.16
N ALA A 167 3.45 2.98 4.79
CA ALA A 167 3.88 4.34 5.13
C ALA A 167 4.15 5.16 3.87
N ILE A 168 4.89 4.60 2.91
CA ILE A 168 5.19 5.21 1.62
C ILE A 168 3.90 5.54 0.86
N ARG A 169 3.00 4.56 0.72
CA ARG A 169 1.71 4.75 0.04
C ARG A 169 0.87 5.83 0.69
N ASN A 170 0.86 5.93 2.02
CA ASN A 170 0.10 6.97 2.73
C ASN A 170 0.71 8.36 2.51
N ARG A 171 2.04 8.51 2.62
CA ARG A 171 2.73 9.77 2.29
C ARG A 171 2.38 10.21 0.87
N ALA A 172 2.50 9.28 -0.08
CA ALA A 172 2.19 9.53 -1.49
C ALA A 172 0.72 9.93 -1.71
N ALA A 173 -0.24 9.25 -1.07
CA ALA A 173 -1.66 9.58 -1.16
C ALA A 173 -2.02 10.94 -0.54
N HIS A 174 -1.25 11.39 0.46
CA HIS A 174 -1.40 12.71 1.06
C HIS A 174 -0.59 13.80 0.34
N LEU A 175 0.11 13.45 -0.76
CA LEU A 175 1.04 14.34 -1.47
C LEU A 175 2.14 14.92 -0.56
N GLU A 176 2.54 14.14 0.43
CA GLU A 176 3.70 14.45 1.26
C GLU A 176 4.99 14.14 0.48
N PRO A 177 6.13 14.75 0.86
CA PRO A 177 7.42 14.39 0.29
C PRO A 177 7.71 12.89 0.42
N VAL A 178 8.28 12.28 -0.62
CA VAL A 178 8.74 10.89 -0.67
C VAL A 178 10.16 10.77 -1.25
N PHE A 179 10.79 11.88 -1.65
CA PHE A 179 12.13 11.90 -2.26
C PHE A 179 13.28 11.47 -1.31
N HIS A 180 13.03 11.36 0.00
CA HIS A 180 13.99 10.81 0.96
C HIS A 180 13.93 9.28 1.07
N GLU A 181 12.94 8.63 0.45
CA GLU A 181 12.82 7.19 0.48
C GLU A 181 13.96 6.51 -0.29
N ASN A 182 14.38 5.33 0.16
CA ASN A 182 15.39 4.55 -0.53
C ASN A 182 14.73 3.68 -1.60
N ASP A 183 14.73 4.16 -2.85
CA ASP A 183 14.12 3.48 -3.99
C ASP A 183 14.56 2.02 -4.10
N ALA A 184 15.87 1.73 -3.96
CA ALA A 184 16.39 0.37 -4.06
C ALA A 184 15.83 -0.55 -2.97
N GLN A 185 15.65 -0.03 -1.75
CA GLN A 185 15.02 -0.79 -0.67
C GLN A 185 13.54 -1.07 -0.99
N VAL A 186 12.79 -0.07 -1.46
CA VAL A 186 11.37 -0.22 -1.80
C VAL A 186 11.18 -1.28 -2.88
N LEU A 187 11.99 -1.22 -3.95
CA LEU A 187 11.96 -2.18 -5.04
C LEU A 187 12.29 -3.59 -4.56
N HIS A 188 13.31 -3.73 -3.71
CA HIS A 188 13.68 -5.02 -3.12
C HIS A 188 12.55 -5.60 -2.26
N GLU A 189 11.91 -4.79 -1.43
CA GLU A 189 10.79 -5.22 -0.57
C GLU A 189 9.57 -5.64 -1.39
N VAL A 190 9.28 -4.94 -2.50
CA VAL A 190 8.24 -5.34 -3.46
C VAL A 190 8.58 -6.68 -4.10
N GLN A 191 9.80 -6.85 -4.63
CA GLN A 191 10.21 -8.14 -5.20
C GLN A 191 10.14 -9.27 -4.15
N GLN A 192 10.58 -9.02 -2.91
CA GLN A 192 10.51 -9.98 -1.82
C GLN A 192 9.07 -10.43 -1.54
N ILE A 193 8.16 -9.49 -1.29
CA ILE A 193 6.78 -9.85 -0.93
C ILE A 193 6.08 -10.59 -2.06
N MET A 194 6.31 -10.18 -3.30
CA MET A 194 5.75 -10.82 -4.49
C MET A 194 6.32 -12.22 -4.70
N SER A 195 7.64 -12.41 -4.48
CA SER A 195 8.28 -13.72 -4.54
C SER A 195 7.74 -14.70 -3.50
N TRP A 196 7.36 -14.19 -2.31
CA TRP A 196 6.80 -15.03 -1.24
C TRP A 196 5.36 -15.45 -1.53
N ILE A 197 4.64 -14.67 -2.33
CA ILE A 197 3.28 -14.98 -2.80
C ILE A 197 3.34 -15.99 -3.94
N GLU A 198 4.02 -15.64 -5.04
CA GLU A 198 4.12 -16.46 -6.25
C GLU A 198 5.38 -16.05 -7.03
N PRO A 199 6.47 -16.84 -7.00
CA PRO A 199 7.72 -16.54 -7.70
C PRO A 199 7.54 -16.30 -9.20
N GLN A 200 6.54 -16.92 -9.84
CA GLN A 200 6.30 -16.77 -11.28
C GLN A 200 5.85 -15.35 -11.69
N VAL A 201 5.45 -14.49 -10.74
CA VAL A 201 5.08 -13.10 -11.05
C VAL A 201 6.28 -12.14 -11.07
N LEU A 202 7.49 -12.59 -10.73
CA LEU A 202 8.67 -11.72 -10.68
C LEU A 202 9.01 -11.02 -12.01
N PRO A 203 8.90 -11.67 -13.19
CA PRO A 203 9.11 -10.97 -14.47
C PRO A 203 8.16 -9.78 -14.68
N LEU A 204 6.91 -9.89 -14.20
CA LEU A 204 5.94 -8.78 -14.24
C LEU A 204 6.37 -7.63 -13.31
N VAL A 205 6.88 -7.96 -12.12
CA VAL A 205 7.41 -6.96 -11.19
C VAL A 205 8.59 -6.22 -11.84
N ASP A 206 9.52 -6.93 -12.48
CA ASP A 206 10.66 -6.31 -13.16
C ASP A 206 10.20 -5.38 -14.30
N GLU A 207 9.14 -5.74 -15.04
CA GLU A 207 8.54 -4.87 -16.05
C GLU A 207 7.95 -3.59 -15.43
N TRP A 208 7.24 -3.69 -14.30
CA TRP A 208 6.72 -2.53 -13.58
C TRP A 208 7.88 -1.59 -13.19
N ILE A 209 8.93 -2.14 -12.60
CA ILE A 209 10.10 -1.37 -12.17
C ILE A 209 10.74 -0.65 -13.36
N LYS A 210 10.92 -1.35 -14.49
CA LYS A 210 11.50 -0.77 -15.71
C LYS A 210 10.66 0.38 -16.25
N ARG A 211 9.34 0.17 -16.43
CA ARG A 211 8.42 1.20 -16.93
C ARG A 211 8.39 2.44 -16.02
N LEU A 212 8.45 2.23 -14.72
CA LEU A 212 8.48 3.32 -13.74
C LEU A 212 9.81 4.09 -13.82
N GLY A 213 10.95 3.40 -13.99
CA GLY A 213 12.25 4.04 -14.19
C GLY A 213 12.32 4.87 -15.47
N GLU A 214 11.75 4.39 -16.58
CA GLU A 214 11.68 5.11 -17.86
C GLU A 214 10.79 6.37 -17.76
N SER A 215 9.72 6.32 -16.97
CA SER A 215 8.81 7.47 -16.77
C SER A 215 9.40 8.61 -15.90
N MET A 216 10.51 8.33 -15.21
CA MET A 216 11.17 9.27 -14.30
C MET A 216 12.32 10.06 -14.95
N GLN A 217 12.85 9.60 -16.09
CA GLN A 217 13.83 10.34 -16.91
C GLN A 217 13.17 11.53 -17.63
#